data_AF-A0A7Y5UW03-F1
#
_entry.id   AF-A0A7Y5UW03-F1
#
_cell.length_a   1.000
_cell.length_b   1.000
_cell.length_c   1.000
_cell.angle_alpha   90.00
_cell.angle_beta   90.00
_cell.angle_gamma   90.00
#
_symmetry.space_group_name_H-M   'P 1'
#
loop_
_entity.id
_entity.type
_entity.pdbx_description
1 polymer ?
#
loop_
_entity_poly.entity_id
_entity_poly.type
_entity_poly.pdbx_seq_one_letter_code
_entity_poly.pdbx_strand_id
1 'polypeptide(L)'
;MLRQMIERSAVTDSFREAYYAWRNGEPQEALVVQGYAPPVKVERVLTKLLEAMPDLEIESVTIDGRSGCSNFTGHLVVQPGDVRIEFDWDCAWKARQAGYQMYGIPDQQRAAREFGYDCFRMFEEVD
;
A
#
# COMPACT_ATOMS: atom_id res chain seq x y z
N MET A 1 0.80 12.77 2.03
CA MET A 1 0.29 12.34 0.71
C MET A 1 -0.91 11.43 0.86
N LEU A 2 -0.82 10.23 1.45
CA LEU A 2 -1.98 9.32 1.63
C LEU A 2 -3.21 10.01 2.24
N ARG A 3 -3.02 10.76 3.33
CA ARG A 3 -4.12 11.55 3.93
C ARG A 3 -4.84 12.43 2.92
N GLN A 4 -4.11 13.15 2.06
CA GLN A 4 -4.72 14.02 1.04
C GLN A 4 -5.43 13.22 -0.06
N MET A 5 -5.01 11.98 -0.33
CA MET A 5 -5.67 11.11 -1.31
C MET A 5 -6.96 10.54 -0.74
N ILE A 6 -7.00 10.16 0.53
CA ILE A 6 -8.23 9.79 1.24
C ILE A 6 -9.25 10.93 1.18
N GLU A 7 -8.81 12.19 1.32
CA GLU A 7 -9.70 13.35 1.18
C GLU A 7 -10.22 13.61 -0.24
N ARG A 8 -9.67 12.96 -1.28
CA ARG A 8 -9.97 13.24 -2.70
C ARG A 8 -10.49 12.05 -3.49
N SER A 9 -10.48 10.85 -2.90
CA SER A 9 -10.91 9.61 -3.55
C SER A 9 -12.34 9.27 -3.11
N ALA A 10 -12.98 8.31 -3.77
CA ALA A 10 -14.30 7.81 -3.41
C ALA A 10 -14.33 6.90 -2.16
N VAL A 11 -13.40 7.11 -1.21
CA VAL A 11 -13.42 6.41 0.09
C VAL A 11 -14.63 6.88 0.90
N THR A 12 -15.30 5.94 1.56
CA THR A 12 -16.41 6.27 2.45
C THR A 12 -15.90 6.91 3.74
N ASP A 13 -16.80 7.59 4.46
CA ASP A 13 -16.48 8.13 5.78
C ASP A 13 -16.10 7.02 6.77
N SER A 14 -16.71 5.84 6.67
CA SER A 14 -16.35 4.68 7.49
C SER A 14 -14.92 4.20 7.25
N PHE A 15 -14.48 4.10 5.99
CA PHE A 15 -13.10 3.73 5.69
C PHE A 15 -12.11 4.81 6.13
N ARG A 16 -12.47 6.08 5.95
CA ARG A 16 -11.67 7.23 6.39
C ARG A 16 -11.43 7.20 7.90
N GLU A 17 -12.48 6.99 8.69
CA GLU A 17 -12.38 6.85 10.15
C GLU A 17 -11.52 5.64 10.53
N ALA A 18 -11.73 4.50 9.87
CA ALA A 18 -10.96 3.29 10.10
C ALA A 18 -9.47 3.45 9.80
N TYR A 19 -9.10 4.19 8.75
CA TYR A 19 -7.70 4.52 8.48
C TYR A 19 -7.06 5.29 9.65
N TYR A 20 -7.74 6.30 10.19
CA TYR A 20 -7.22 7.07 11.32
C TYR A 20 -7.16 6.24 12.61
N ALA A 21 -8.18 5.44 12.90
CA ALA A 21 -8.20 4.51 14.03
C ALA A 21 -7.05 3.49 13.95
N TRP A 22 -6.88 2.84 12.79
CA TRP A 22 -5.78 1.91 12.53
C TRP A 22 -4.42 2.58 12.75
N ARG A 23 -4.25 3.83 12.30
CA ARG A 23 -2.99 4.57 12.44
C ARG A 23 -2.64 4.86 13.90
N ASN A 24 -3.65 5.06 14.73
CA ASN A 24 -3.53 5.29 16.17
C ASN A 24 -3.41 3.99 16.99
N GLY A 25 -3.55 2.82 16.34
CA GLY A 25 -3.59 1.54 17.04
C GLY A 25 -4.92 1.27 17.74
N GLU A 26 -5.99 1.97 17.33
CA GLU A 26 -7.34 1.79 17.85
C GLU A 26 -8.05 0.64 17.09
N PRO A 27 -8.97 -0.08 17.76
CA PRO A 27 -9.78 -1.11 17.10
C PRO A 27 -10.63 -0.53 15.96
N GLN A 28 -10.68 -1.25 14.84
CA GLN A 28 -11.49 -0.92 13.68
C GLN A 28 -11.65 -2.17 12.78
N GLU A 29 -12.64 -2.17 11.89
CA GLU A 29 -13.00 -3.34 11.06
C GLU A 29 -12.84 -3.11 9.55
N ALA A 30 -12.74 -1.86 9.09
CA ALA A 30 -12.72 -1.54 7.67
C ALA A 30 -11.33 -1.50 7.04
N LEU A 31 -10.24 -1.57 7.81
CA LEU A 31 -8.86 -1.68 7.33
C LEU A 31 -8.16 -2.85 8.04
N VAL A 32 -8.36 -4.07 7.55
CA VAL A 32 -7.78 -5.26 8.17
C VAL A 32 -6.42 -5.55 7.56
N VAL A 33 -5.38 -5.64 8.39
CA VAL A 33 -4.05 -6.11 7.98
C VAL A 33 -3.83 -7.48 8.60
N GLN A 34 -3.80 -8.52 7.78
CA GLN A 34 -3.56 -9.89 8.22
C GLN A 34 -2.07 -10.10 8.49
N GLY A 35 -1.76 -10.55 9.70
CA GLY A 35 -0.38 -10.65 10.18
C GLY A 35 0.24 -9.29 10.50
N TYR A 36 1.58 -9.23 10.52
CA TYR A 36 2.31 -7.99 10.79
C TYR A 36 2.89 -7.39 9.51
N ALA A 37 2.53 -6.14 9.25
CA ALA A 37 3.18 -5.30 8.26
C ALA A 37 3.49 -3.91 8.88
N PRO A 38 4.69 -3.34 8.67
CA PRO A 38 5.01 -1.99 9.12
C PRO A 38 4.03 -0.95 8.54
N PRO A 39 3.55 0.04 9.34
CA PRO A 39 2.55 1.00 8.89
C PRO A 39 2.93 1.72 7.58
N VAL A 40 4.21 2.09 7.44
CA VAL A 40 4.70 2.76 6.24
C VAL A 40 4.47 1.96 4.95
N LYS A 41 4.49 0.63 5.01
CA LYS A 41 4.30 -0.25 3.86
C LYS A 41 2.83 -0.42 3.51
N VAL A 42 1.99 -0.55 4.54
CA VAL A 42 0.52 -0.51 4.39
C VAL A 42 0.12 0.82 3.76
N GLU A 43 0.66 1.94 4.24
CA GLU A 43 0.40 3.26 3.65
C GLU A 43 0.85 3.35 2.19
N ARG A 44 1.94 2.67 1.77
CA ARG A 44 2.36 2.64 0.35
C ARG A 44 1.34 1.93 -0.53
N VAL A 45 0.82 0.79 -0.07
CA VAL A 45 -0.20 0.01 -0.78
C VAL A 45 -1.51 0.78 -0.89
N LEU A 46 -1.98 1.37 0.22
CA LEU A 46 -3.19 2.20 0.21
C LEU A 46 -3.03 3.42 -0.69
N THR A 47 -1.85 4.05 -0.69
CA THR A 47 -1.58 5.16 -1.62
C THR A 47 -1.72 4.69 -3.07
N LYS A 48 -1.15 3.54 -3.42
CA LYS A 48 -1.21 3.04 -4.79
C LYS A 48 -2.62 2.67 -5.21
N LEU A 49 -3.41 2.08 -4.30
CA LEU A 49 -4.83 1.79 -4.53
C LEU A 49 -5.59 3.06 -4.89
N LEU A 50 -5.46 4.11 -4.07
CA LEU A 50 -6.15 5.38 -4.30
C LEU A 50 -5.63 6.15 -5.53
N GLU A 51 -4.38 5.94 -5.94
CA GLU A 51 -3.84 6.50 -7.18
C GLU A 51 -4.42 5.78 -8.40
N ALA A 52 -4.41 4.44 -8.37
CA ALA A 52 -4.81 3.61 -9.50
C ALA A 52 -6.32 3.59 -9.72
N MET A 53 -7.09 3.71 -8.64
CA MET A 53 -8.55 3.57 -8.64
C MET A 53 -9.20 4.71 -7.82
N PRO A 54 -9.07 5.98 -8.26
CA PRO A 54 -9.56 7.13 -7.49
C PRO A 54 -11.09 7.16 -7.33
N ASP A 55 -11.81 6.58 -8.29
CA ASP A 55 -13.26 6.54 -8.35
C ASP A 55 -13.86 5.25 -7.76
N LEU A 56 -13.02 4.31 -7.31
CA LEU A 56 -13.49 3.10 -6.65
C LEU A 56 -14.04 3.45 -5.28
N GLU A 57 -15.29 3.09 -5.04
CA GLU A 57 -15.89 3.20 -3.72
C GLU A 57 -15.21 2.21 -2.77
N ILE A 58 -14.67 2.72 -1.66
CA ILE A 58 -13.92 1.90 -0.69
C ILE A 58 -14.59 2.05 0.67
N GLU A 59 -15.30 1.00 1.06
CA GLU A 59 -15.86 0.81 2.39
C GLU A 59 -14.93 0.02 3.30
N SER A 60 -14.29 -1.03 2.78
CA SER A 60 -13.29 -1.78 3.52
C SER A 60 -12.18 -2.33 2.64
N VAL A 61 -11.01 -2.51 3.25
CA VAL A 61 -9.83 -3.11 2.64
C VAL A 61 -9.27 -4.16 3.59
N THR A 62 -9.09 -5.37 3.09
CA THR A 62 -8.27 -6.40 3.76
C THR A 62 -6.96 -6.55 3.01
N ILE A 63 -5.83 -6.51 3.71
CA ILE A 63 -4.49 -6.70 3.17
C ILE A 63 -3.91 -7.97 3.80
N ASP A 64 -3.58 -8.95 2.97
CA ASP A 64 -2.77 -10.11 3.38
C ASP A 64 -1.45 -10.07 2.61
N GLY A 65 -0.35 -10.02 3.34
CA GLY A 65 0.95 -9.90 2.73
C GLY A 65 2.13 -10.18 3.65
N ARG A 66 3.29 -10.34 3.03
CA ARG A 66 4.57 -10.60 3.68
C ARG A 66 5.50 -9.42 3.50
N SER A 67 6.00 -8.90 4.62
CA SER A 67 6.92 -7.76 4.64
C SER A 67 8.37 -8.22 4.89
N GLY A 68 9.27 -7.99 3.94
CA GLY A 68 10.72 -8.12 4.12
C GLY A 68 11.41 -6.80 4.48
N CYS A 69 12.73 -6.70 4.37
CA CYS A 69 13.42 -5.42 4.59
C CYS A 69 13.17 -4.42 3.43
N SER A 70 13.23 -4.89 2.18
CA SER A 70 13.10 -4.06 0.99
C SER A 70 11.72 -4.10 0.33
N ASN A 71 10.91 -5.12 0.64
CA ASN A 71 9.71 -5.44 -0.12
C ASN A 71 8.47 -5.66 0.73
N PHE A 72 7.30 -5.52 0.12
CA PHE A 72 6.01 -5.91 0.65
C PHE A 72 5.19 -6.52 -0.48
N THR A 73 4.85 -7.79 -0.34
CA THR A 73 4.17 -8.58 -1.39
C THR A 73 2.92 -9.23 -0.82
N GLY A 74 1.85 -9.29 -1.60
CA GLY A 74 0.62 -9.92 -1.15
C GLY A 74 -0.55 -9.58 -2.04
N HIS A 75 -1.74 -9.61 -1.46
CA HIS A 75 -2.96 -9.20 -2.11
C HIS A 75 -3.80 -8.32 -1.19
N LEU A 76 -4.69 -7.56 -1.80
CA LEU A 76 -5.71 -6.79 -1.11
C LEU A 76 -7.09 -7.10 -1.69
N VAL A 77 -8.08 -7.12 -0.82
CA VAL A 77 -9.50 -7.29 -1.16
C VAL A 77 -10.21 -6.01 -0.78
N VAL A 78 -10.84 -5.35 -1.75
CA VAL A 78 -11.57 -4.10 -1.56
C VAL A 78 -13.08 -4.37 -1.64
N GLN A 79 -13.81 -3.79 -0.71
CA GLN A 79 -15.26 -3.78 -0.71
C GLN A 79 -15.77 -2.34 -0.79
N PRO A 80 -16.95 -2.12 -1.42
CA PRO A 80 -17.79 -3.11 -2.08
C PRO A 80 -17.21 -3.59 -3.43
N GLY A 81 -17.68 -4.75 -3.92
CA GLY A 81 -17.36 -5.25 -5.26
C GLY A 81 -16.35 -6.40 -5.32
N ASP A 82 -15.75 -6.79 -4.19
CA ASP A 82 -14.78 -7.90 -4.10
C ASP A 82 -13.60 -7.76 -5.08
N VAL A 83 -13.13 -6.51 -5.27
CA VAL A 83 -11.99 -6.22 -6.13
C VAL A 83 -10.74 -6.79 -5.48
N ARG A 84 -10.11 -7.78 -6.13
CA ARG A 84 -8.87 -8.39 -5.68
C ARG A 84 -7.71 -7.82 -6.45
N ILE A 85 -6.68 -7.38 -5.73
CA ILE A 85 -5.45 -6.85 -6.36
C ILE A 85 -4.25 -7.58 -5.78
N GLU A 86 -3.41 -8.13 -6.64
CA GLU A 86 -2.08 -8.60 -6.28
C GLU A 86 -1.08 -7.45 -6.35
N PHE A 87 -0.14 -7.39 -5.40
CA PHE A 87 0.87 -6.35 -5.37
C PHE A 87 2.26 -6.86 -5.00
N ASP A 88 3.27 -6.20 -5.56
CA ASP A 88 4.68 -6.35 -5.20
C ASP A 88 5.34 -4.97 -5.16
N TRP A 89 5.47 -4.42 -3.96
CA TRP A 89 6.24 -3.20 -3.70
C TRP A 89 7.67 -3.60 -3.31
N ASP A 90 8.67 -3.29 -4.12
CA ASP A 90 10.07 -3.65 -3.86
C ASP A 90 11.06 -2.54 -4.22
N CYS A 91 11.61 -1.91 -3.18
CA CYS A 91 12.64 -0.87 -3.33
C CYS A 91 13.97 -1.41 -3.87
N ALA A 92 14.28 -2.69 -3.68
CA ALA A 92 15.48 -3.30 -4.25
C ALA A 92 15.35 -3.41 -5.77
N TRP A 93 14.17 -3.82 -6.26
CA TRP A 93 13.86 -3.83 -7.67
C TRP A 93 13.90 -2.41 -8.26
N LYS A 94 13.23 -1.43 -7.65
CA LYS A 94 13.19 -0.04 -8.15
C LYS A 94 14.59 0.59 -8.18
N ALA A 95 15.44 0.33 -7.19
CA ALA A 95 16.83 0.80 -7.20
C ALA A 95 17.64 0.26 -8.40
N ARG A 96 17.46 -1.03 -8.74
CA ARG A 96 18.11 -1.64 -9.91
C ARG A 96 17.58 -1.03 -11.22
N GLN A 97 16.27 -0.81 -11.32
CA GLN A 97 15.65 -0.13 -12.46
C GLN A 97 16.21 1.29 -12.65
N ALA A 98 16.44 2.00 -11.54
CA ALA A 98 17.03 3.34 -11.54
C ALA A 98 18.56 3.36 -11.78
N GLY A 99 19.20 2.19 -11.99
CA GLY A 99 20.63 2.08 -12.26
C GLY A 99 21.54 2.40 -11.06
N TYR A 100 21.03 2.28 -9.83
CA TYR A 100 21.86 2.50 -8.66
C TYR A 100 22.96 1.44 -8.54
N GLN A 101 24.13 1.89 -8.09
CA GLN A 101 25.38 1.12 -8.11
C GLN A 101 25.89 0.77 -6.69
N MET A 102 25.21 1.20 -5.62
CA MET A 102 25.62 0.93 -4.23
C MET A 102 24.88 -0.29 -3.67
N TYR A 103 25.39 -1.48 -3.99
CA TYR A 103 24.79 -2.77 -3.62
C TYR A 103 24.18 -2.84 -2.21
N GLY A 104 22.89 -3.22 -2.13
CA GLY A 104 22.23 -3.62 -0.88
C GLY A 104 21.40 -2.52 -0.22
N ILE A 105 21.50 -2.41 1.11
CA ILE A 105 20.65 -1.54 1.94
C ILE A 105 20.73 -0.04 1.54
N PRO A 106 21.91 0.54 1.21
CA PRO A 106 21.99 1.95 0.82
C PRO A 106 21.12 2.28 -0.39
N ASP A 107 21.15 1.43 -1.42
CA ASP A 107 20.35 1.59 -2.63
C ASP A 107 18.85 1.46 -2.36
N GLN A 108 18.46 0.47 -1.55
CA GLN A 108 17.06 0.26 -1.16
C GLN A 108 16.51 1.42 -0.34
N GLN A 109 17.30 1.94 0.60
CA GLN A 109 16.92 3.11 1.39
C GLN A 109 16.82 4.37 0.55
N ARG A 110 17.74 4.55 -0.41
CA ARG A 110 17.66 5.66 -1.36
C ARG A 110 16.38 5.57 -2.19
N ALA A 111 16.11 4.41 -2.79
CA ALA A 111 14.90 4.20 -3.57
C ALA A 111 13.62 4.41 -2.74
N ALA A 112 13.59 3.93 -1.50
CA ALA A 112 12.45 4.14 -0.59
C ALA A 112 12.20 5.62 -0.26
N ARG A 113 13.26 6.46 -0.24
CA ARG A 113 13.14 7.91 -0.03
C ARG A 113 12.76 8.65 -1.30
N GLU A 114 13.35 8.26 -2.43
CA GLU A 114 13.22 8.95 -3.72
C GLU A 114 11.89 8.63 -4.41
N PHE A 115 11.50 7.35 -4.46
CA PHE A 115 10.28 6.90 -5.16
C PHE A 115 9.11 6.63 -4.19
N GLY A 116 9.40 6.35 -2.92
CA GLY A 116 8.37 6.18 -1.90
C GLY A 116 7.41 5.03 -2.20
N TYR A 117 6.16 5.37 -2.55
CA TYR A 117 5.16 4.37 -2.91
C TYR A 117 5.36 3.83 -4.32
N ASP A 118 6.01 4.55 -5.22
CA ASP A 118 6.16 4.18 -6.64
C ASP A 118 7.22 3.07 -6.89
N CYS A 119 7.47 2.21 -5.90
CA CYS A 119 8.37 1.05 -6.04
C CYS A 119 7.62 -0.23 -6.41
N PHE A 120 6.42 -0.13 -6.98
CA PHE A 120 5.66 -1.30 -7.39
C PHE A 120 6.28 -1.94 -8.65
N ARG A 121 6.69 -3.20 -8.52
CA ARG A 121 6.98 -4.09 -9.65
C ARG A 121 5.69 -4.57 -10.29
N MET A 122 4.63 -4.71 -9.48
CA MET A 122 3.32 -5.24 -9.87
C MET A 122 2.25 -4.63 -8.98
N PHE A 123 1.11 -4.28 -9.58
CA PHE A 123 -0.13 -3.87 -8.91
C PHE A 123 -1.28 -4.11 -9.89
N GLU A 124 -1.87 -5.30 -9.82
CA GLU A 124 -2.77 -5.81 -10.87
C GLU A 124 -4.06 -6.36 -10.24
N GLU A 125 -5.20 -5.98 -10.81
CA GLU A 125 -6.49 -6.58 -10.49
C GLU A 125 -6.52 -8.02 -11.00
N VAL A 126 -7.06 -8.93 -10.19
CA VAL A 126 -7.18 -10.36 -10.49
C VAL A 126 -8.62 -10.84 -10.29
N ASP A 127 -9.06 -11.76 -11.15
CA ASP A 127 -10.39 -12.37 -11.12
C ASP A 127 -10.54 -13.41 -9.99
#